data_AF-A0A1S4CS90-F1
#
_entry.id   AF-A0A1S4CS90-F1
#
_cell.length_a   1.000
_cell.length_b   1.000
_cell.length_c   1.000
_cell.angle_alpha   90.00
_cell.angle_beta   90.00
_cell.angle_gamma   90.00
#
_symmetry.space_group_name_H-M   'P 1'
#
loop_
_entity.id
_entity.type
_entity.pdbx_description
1 polymer ?
#
loop_
_entity_poly.entity_id
_entity_poly.type
_entity_poly.pdbx_seq_one_letter_code
_entity_poly.pdbx_strand_id
1 'polypeptide(L)'
;MADRSNQNNRQILEQVSSLATYTACLVAIWFWIYVREIENDRRTITHDIRLESEQVRHELLSHLFSTELCRNIIRMTPLAFTDLCEMVVREGDLRLTLQATVEEQVAKTLYLLAHNTANRELAFIFRRSGESVSRHFHIVLRAILGLFEKFIKQPDGSQVPSEIASSPRFYPYFKDYIGAIDGTHIRVKVSQREAPIYRGRKDYPTQN
;
A
#
# COMPACT_ATOMS: atom_id res chain seq x y z
N MET A 1 32.69 -56.02 -56.86
CA MET A 1 33.59 -54.95 -56.36
C MET A 1 32.82 -53.67 -55.99
N ALA A 2 31.77 -53.29 -56.73
CA ALA A 2 30.90 -52.14 -56.43
C ALA A 2 30.05 -52.27 -55.14
N ASP A 3 29.74 -53.50 -54.70
CA ASP A 3 28.83 -53.74 -53.56
C ASP A 3 29.49 -53.45 -52.19
N ARG A 4 30.78 -53.77 -52.04
CA ARG A 4 31.56 -53.45 -50.82
C ARG A 4 31.78 -51.95 -50.63
N SER A 5 31.92 -51.16 -51.71
CA SER A 5 32.10 -49.71 -51.57
C SER A 5 30.79 -49.03 -51.15
N ASN A 6 29.64 -49.52 -51.63
CA ASN A 6 28.33 -48.99 -51.26
C ASN A 6 27.98 -49.32 -49.78
N GLN A 7 28.34 -50.52 -49.31
CA GLN A 7 28.15 -50.93 -47.92
C GLN A 7 29.06 -50.13 -46.95
N ASN A 8 30.32 -49.89 -47.31
CA ASN A 8 31.21 -49.01 -46.54
C ASN A 8 30.72 -47.56 -46.50
N ASN A 9 30.22 -47.01 -47.62
CA ASN A 9 29.70 -45.64 -47.66
C ASN A 9 28.46 -45.47 -46.78
N ARG A 10 27.57 -46.47 -46.72
CA ARG A 10 26.43 -46.48 -45.80
C ARG A 10 26.86 -46.53 -44.33
N GLN A 11 27.82 -47.37 -43.98
CA GLN A 11 28.39 -47.42 -42.63
C GLN A 11 29.02 -46.07 -42.22
N ILE A 12 29.75 -45.42 -43.12
CA ILE A 12 30.33 -44.10 -42.86
C ILE A 12 29.22 -43.06 -42.65
N LEU A 13 28.18 -43.06 -43.49
CA LEU A 13 27.02 -42.16 -43.34
C LEU A 13 26.29 -42.36 -42.01
N GLU A 14 26.07 -43.61 -41.59
CA GLU A 14 25.47 -43.93 -40.29
C GLU A 14 26.35 -43.45 -39.13
N GLN A 15 27.66 -43.68 -39.18
CA GLN A 15 28.59 -43.20 -38.14
C GLN A 15 28.64 -41.67 -38.06
N VAL A 16 28.65 -40.98 -39.20
CA VAL A 16 28.62 -39.50 -39.25
C VAL A 16 27.30 -38.97 -38.70
N SER A 17 26.17 -39.60 -39.03
CA SER A 17 24.86 -39.21 -38.47
C SER A 17 24.78 -39.43 -36.95
N SER A 18 25.33 -40.54 -36.46
CA SER A 18 25.37 -40.86 -35.04
C SER A 18 26.23 -39.85 -34.28
N LEU A 19 27.39 -39.47 -34.81
CA LEU A 19 28.25 -38.46 -34.23
C LEU A 19 27.56 -37.08 -34.20
N ALA A 20 26.87 -36.70 -35.28
CA ALA A 20 26.11 -35.46 -35.36
C ALA A 20 24.96 -35.42 -34.35
N THR A 21 24.25 -36.53 -34.14
CA THR A 21 23.21 -36.60 -33.09
C THR A 21 23.80 -36.49 -31.70
N TYR A 22 24.94 -37.13 -31.43
CA TYR A 22 25.60 -37.06 -30.14
C TYR A 22 26.07 -35.64 -29.81
N THR A 23 26.68 -34.94 -30.76
CA THR A 23 27.10 -33.54 -30.57
C THR A 23 25.90 -32.62 -30.38
N ALA A 24 24.81 -32.80 -31.13
CA ALA A 24 23.58 -32.04 -30.95
C ALA A 24 22.98 -32.26 -29.55
N CYS A 25 22.95 -33.49 -29.05
CA CYS A 25 22.50 -33.81 -27.70
C CYS A 25 23.37 -33.16 -26.62
N LEU A 26 24.70 -33.20 -26.77
CA LEU A 26 25.62 -32.56 -25.83
C LEU A 26 25.43 -31.04 -25.79
N VAL A 27 25.26 -30.41 -26.96
CA VAL A 27 24.98 -28.97 -27.05
C VAL A 27 23.64 -28.63 -26.40
N ALA A 28 22.60 -29.44 -26.61
CA ALA A 28 21.29 -29.25 -25.99
C ALA A 28 21.35 -29.39 -24.46
N ILE A 29 22.08 -30.39 -23.95
CA ILE A 29 22.28 -30.60 -22.51
C ILE A 29 23.08 -29.44 -21.91
N TRP A 30 24.19 -29.03 -22.55
CA TRP A 30 24.99 -27.89 -22.10
C TRP A 30 24.16 -26.61 -22.08
N PHE A 31 23.36 -26.36 -23.12
CA PHE A 31 22.46 -25.22 -23.18
C PHE A 31 21.39 -25.27 -22.09
N TRP A 32 20.81 -26.44 -21.82
CA TRP A 32 19.84 -26.61 -20.74
C TRP A 32 20.45 -26.37 -19.36
N ILE A 33 21.66 -26.89 -19.10
CA ILE A 33 22.41 -26.63 -17.86
C ILE A 33 22.72 -25.13 -17.73
N TYR A 34 23.19 -24.50 -18.80
CA TYR A 34 23.48 -23.07 -18.83
C TYR A 34 22.25 -22.21 -18.53
N VAL A 35 21.11 -22.49 -19.17
CA VAL A 35 19.84 -21.79 -18.90
C VAL A 35 19.36 -22.05 -17.48
N ARG A 36 19.48 -23.28 -16.97
CA ARG A 36 19.10 -23.63 -15.61
C ARG A 36 19.93 -22.89 -14.56
N GLU A 37 21.23 -22.73 -14.81
CA GLU A 37 22.12 -21.97 -13.93
C GLU A 37 21.74 -20.50 -13.88
N ILE A 38 21.52 -19.86 -15.04
CA ILE A 38 21.04 -18.47 -15.12
C ILE A 38 19.74 -18.29 -14.34
N GLU A 39 18.81 -19.24 -14.47
CA GLU A 39 17.53 -19.14 -13.77
C GLU A 39 17.69 -19.35 -12.26
N ASN A 40 18.59 -20.23 -11.83
CA ASN A 40 18.93 -20.42 -10.43
C ASN A 40 19.60 -19.17 -9.81
N ASP A 41 20.52 -18.54 -10.55
CA ASP A 41 21.14 -17.28 -10.16
C ASP A 41 20.10 -16.17 -10.04
N ARG A 42 19.20 -16.04 -11.02
CA ARG A 42 18.09 -15.06 -10.96
C ARG A 42 17.19 -15.29 -9.75
N ARG A 43 16.87 -16.54 -9.42
CA ARG A 43 16.07 -16.89 -8.24
C ARG A 43 16.80 -16.52 -6.94
N THR A 44 18.09 -16.83 -6.86
CA THR A 44 18.95 -16.51 -5.71
C THR A 44 19.02 -15.00 -5.51
N ILE A 45 19.30 -14.22 -6.57
CA ILE A 45 19.31 -12.76 -6.54
C ILE A 45 17.96 -12.20 -6.09
N THR A 46 16.86 -12.73 -6.64
CA THR A 46 15.51 -12.26 -6.29
C THR A 46 15.19 -12.54 -4.81
N HIS A 47 15.60 -13.70 -4.30
CA HIS A 47 15.44 -14.07 -2.91
C HIS A 47 16.26 -13.17 -1.98
N ASP A 48 17.52 -12.90 -2.35
CA ASP A 48 18.42 -12.05 -1.56
C ASP A 48 17.91 -10.60 -1.48
N ILE A 49 17.51 -10.01 -2.62
CA ILE A 49 16.86 -8.69 -2.67
C ILE A 49 15.60 -8.65 -1.79
N ARG A 50 14.81 -9.74 -1.80
CA ARG A 50 13.62 -9.84 -0.95
C ARG A 50 14.01 -9.85 0.53
N LEU A 51 14.99 -10.66 0.93
CA LEU A 51 15.46 -10.71 2.32
C LEU A 51 15.99 -9.37 2.80
N GLU A 52 16.81 -8.70 1.99
CA GLU A 52 17.31 -7.36 2.28
C GLU A 52 16.15 -6.37 2.46
N SER A 53 15.18 -6.39 1.55
CA SER A 53 13.96 -5.57 1.65
C SER A 53 13.15 -5.89 2.90
N GLU A 54 13.13 -7.16 3.35
CA GLU A 54 12.47 -7.52 4.61
C GLU A 54 13.20 -6.92 5.82
N GLN A 55 14.54 -7.01 5.85
CA GLN A 55 15.40 -6.49 6.90
C GLN A 55 15.29 -4.97 7.03
N VAL A 56 15.38 -4.24 5.91
CA VAL A 56 15.28 -2.77 5.90
C VAL A 56 13.95 -2.31 6.50
N ARG A 57 12.84 -2.98 6.19
CA ARG A 57 11.53 -2.62 6.78
C ARG A 57 11.45 -2.96 8.26
N HIS A 58 12.02 -4.09 8.67
CA HIS A 58 12.05 -4.46 10.09
C HIS A 58 12.86 -3.44 10.90
N GLU A 59 14.00 -3.00 10.37
CA GLU A 59 14.83 -1.95 10.96
C GLU A 59 14.11 -0.59 10.95
N LEU A 60 13.43 -0.23 9.87
CA LEU A 60 12.64 1.00 9.79
C LEU A 60 11.55 1.01 10.88
N LEU A 61 10.80 -0.08 11.01
CA LEU A 61 9.74 -0.20 12.02
C LEU A 61 10.33 -0.20 13.43
N SER A 62 11.43 -0.91 13.70
CA SER A 62 12.05 -0.91 15.02
C SER A 62 12.55 0.49 15.42
N HIS A 63 13.13 1.25 14.50
CA HIS A 63 13.54 2.64 14.75
C HIS A 63 12.34 3.56 14.95
N LEU A 64 11.27 3.40 14.16
CA LEU A 64 10.04 4.17 14.30
C LEU A 64 9.44 4.03 15.71
N PHE A 65 9.44 2.82 16.28
CA PHE A 65 8.76 2.54 17.55
C PHE A 65 9.64 2.61 18.80
N SER A 66 10.97 2.63 18.67
CA SER A 66 11.90 2.72 19.80
C SER A 66 12.25 4.17 20.21
N THR A 67 11.80 5.16 19.44
CA THR A 67 12.20 6.56 19.60
C THR A 67 11.02 7.53 19.57
N GLU A 68 11.26 8.79 19.93
CA GLU A 68 10.32 9.90 19.74
C GLU A 68 9.97 10.15 18.26
N LEU A 69 10.64 9.48 17.32
CA LEU A 69 10.35 9.56 15.88
C LEU A 69 8.93 9.09 15.55
N CYS A 70 8.36 8.16 16.33
CA CYS A 70 6.97 7.73 16.20
C CYS A 70 6.02 8.95 16.16
N ARG A 71 6.20 9.88 17.11
CA ARG A 71 5.35 11.07 17.22
C ARG A 71 5.56 12.05 16.07
N ASN A 72 6.80 12.16 15.59
CA ASN A 72 7.13 13.08 14.50
C ASN A 72 6.71 12.56 13.12
N ILE A 73 6.78 11.24 12.93
CA ILE A 73 6.59 10.58 11.63
C ILE A 73 5.15 10.06 11.46
N ILE A 74 4.61 9.34 12.44
CA ILE A 74 3.26 8.77 12.33
C ILE A 74 2.21 9.54 13.16
N ARG A 75 2.61 10.65 13.79
CA ARG A 75 1.75 11.58 14.54
C ARG A 75 1.01 10.98 15.74
N MET A 76 1.54 9.89 16.30
CA MET A 76 1.03 9.25 17.50
C MET A 76 2.16 8.73 18.39
N THR A 77 1.86 8.45 19.65
CA THR A 77 2.82 7.80 20.55
C THR A 77 2.92 6.30 20.24
N PRO A 78 4.04 5.64 20.57
CA PRO A 78 4.17 4.18 20.37
C PRO A 78 3.04 3.38 21.02
N LEU A 79 2.62 3.75 22.24
CA LEU A 79 1.50 3.11 22.93
C LEU A 79 0.18 3.25 22.14
N ALA A 80 -0.16 4.47 21.70
CA ALA A 80 -1.37 4.70 20.92
C ALA A 80 -1.35 3.96 19.57
N PHE A 81 -0.17 3.80 18.97
CA PHE A 81 0.00 3.01 17.76
C PHE A 81 -0.28 1.52 18.00
N THR A 82 0.26 0.95 19.08
CA THR A 82 0.00 -0.44 19.46
C THR A 82 -1.50 -0.66 19.70
N ASP A 83 -2.13 0.23 20.48
CA ASP A 83 -3.57 0.18 20.75
C ASP A 83 -4.40 0.26 19.45
N LEU A 84 -4.00 1.12 18.51
CA LEU A 84 -4.64 1.23 17.21
C LEU A 84 -4.50 -0.08 16.42
N CYS A 85 -3.30 -0.67 16.36
CA CYS A 85 -3.04 -1.93 15.66
C CYS A 85 -3.91 -3.07 16.23
N GLU A 86 -3.98 -3.20 17.56
CA GLU A 86 -4.85 -4.19 18.20
C GLU A 86 -6.32 -3.95 17.86
N MET A 87 -6.74 -2.69 17.83
CA MET A 87 -8.13 -2.34 17.55
C MET A 87 -8.55 -2.62 16.11
N VAL A 88 -7.71 -2.27 15.13
CA VAL A 88 -8.00 -2.56 13.71
C VAL A 88 -7.98 -4.06 13.41
N VAL A 89 -7.23 -4.86 14.17
CA VAL A 89 -7.29 -6.33 14.10
C VAL A 89 -8.57 -6.86 14.70
N ARG A 90 -8.92 -6.43 15.92
CA ARG A 90 -10.05 -6.97 16.67
C ARG A 90 -11.41 -6.54 16.10
N GLU A 91 -11.51 -5.29 15.67
CA GLU A 91 -12.79 -4.64 15.33
C GLU A 91 -12.86 -4.20 13.86
N GLY A 92 -11.70 -3.97 13.23
CA GLY A 92 -11.61 -3.54 11.82
C GLY A 92 -11.39 -4.66 10.80
N ASP A 93 -11.32 -5.93 11.22
CA ASP A 93 -10.99 -7.12 10.40
C ASP A 93 -9.70 -6.97 9.57
N LEU A 94 -8.74 -6.18 10.06
CA LEU A 94 -7.43 -6.07 9.43
C LEU A 94 -6.61 -7.32 9.77
N ARG A 95 -6.03 -7.95 8.75
CA ARG A 95 -5.21 -9.16 8.89
C ARG A 95 -3.79 -8.92 8.38
N LEU A 96 -2.85 -9.64 8.97
CA LEU A 96 -1.53 -9.79 8.38
C LEU A 96 -1.65 -10.47 7.01
N THR A 97 -0.74 -10.13 6.10
CA THR A 97 -0.62 -10.81 4.81
C THR A 97 0.64 -11.65 4.80
N LEU A 98 0.79 -12.54 3.81
CA LEU A 98 2.03 -13.31 3.61
C LEU A 98 3.27 -12.41 3.43
N GLN A 99 3.08 -11.12 3.14
CA GLN A 99 4.16 -10.18 2.82
C GLN A 99 4.14 -8.94 3.73
N ALA A 100 3.28 -8.83 4.74
CA ALA A 100 3.30 -7.66 5.60
C ALA A 100 2.58 -7.90 6.93
N THR A 101 3.19 -7.41 8.00
CA THR A 101 2.55 -7.39 9.32
C THR A 101 1.47 -6.31 9.37
N VAL A 102 0.66 -6.32 10.43
CA VAL A 102 -0.37 -5.29 10.61
C VAL A 102 0.28 -3.93 10.86
N GLU A 103 1.31 -3.90 11.69
CA GLU A 103 2.07 -2.72 12.06
C GLU A 103 2.65 -2.05 10.81
N GLU A 104 3.23 -2.82 9.89
CA GLU A 104 3.76 -2.28 8.64
C GLU A 104 2.66 -1.64 7.78
N GLN A 105 1.51 -2.29 7.66
CA GLN A 105 0.38 -1.79 6.88
C GLN A 105 -0.16 -0.48 7.48
N VAL A 106 -0.35 -0.45 8.80
CA VAL A 106 -0.84 0.72 9.52
C VAL A 106 0.20 1.85 9.49
N ALA A 107 1.47 1.57 9.73
CA ALA A 107 2.55 2.56 9.70
C ALA A 107 2.67 3.25 8.32
N LYS A 108 2.60 2.49 7.22
CA LYS A 108 2.57 3.05 5.85
C LYS A 108 1.43 4.05 5.66
N THR A 109 0.24 3.66 6.12
CA THR A 109 -0.98 4.45 5.97
C THR A 109 -0.91 5.73 6.80
N LEU A 110 -0.47 5.62 8.06
CA LEU A 110 -0.29 6.78 8.91
C LEU A 110 0.79 7.72 8.41
N TYR A 111 1.91 7.20 7.89
CA TYR A 111 2.95 8.02 7.26
C TYR A 111 2.36 8.80 6.07
N LEU A 112 1.61 8.13 5.19
CA LEU A 112 0.93 8.77 4.06
C LEU A 112 0.05 9.94 4.53
N LEU A 113 -0.80 9.70 5.54
CA LEU A 113 -1.74 10.69 6.04
C LEU A 113 -1.06 11.84 6.78
N ALA A 114 -0.02 11.54 7.55
CA ALA A 114 0.74 12.50 8.34
C ALA A 114 1.54 13.51 7.50
N HIS A 115 2.00 13.08 6.32
CA HIS A 115 2.93 13.84 5.49
C HIS A 115 2.40 14.16 4.08
N ASN A 116 1.20 13.68 3.74
CA ASN A 116 0.62 13.80 2.39
C ASN A 116 1.57 13.28 1.30
N THR A 117 2.22 12.14 1.58
CA THR A 117 3.27 11.57 0.75
C THR A 117 2.70 10.82 -0.46
N ALA A 118 3.40 10.89 -1.59
CA ALA A 118 3.01 10.15 -2.80
C ALA A 118 3.27 8.64 -2.66
N ASN A 119 2.42 7.81 -3.29
CA ASN A 119 2.56 6.35 -3.28
C ASN A 119 3.96 5.87 -3.72
N ARG A 120 4.55 6.51 -4.74
CA ARG A 120 5.91 6.19 -5.23
C ARG A 120 7.01 6.35 -4.17
N GLU A 121 6.85 7.30 -3.26
CA GLU A 121 7.84 7.58 -2.22
C GLU A 121 7.73 6.57 -1.08
N LEU A 122 6.49 6.23 -0.69
CA LEU A 122 6.25 5.12 0.24
C LEU A 122 6.73 3.78 -0.30
N ALA A 123 6.55 3.52 -1.60
CA ALA A 123 7.06 2.33 -2.26
C ALA A 123 8.59 2.24 -2.14
N PHE A 124 9.29 3.36 -2.29
CA PHE A 124 10.73 3.46 -2.10
C PHE A 124 11.14 3.24 -0.64
N ILE A 125 10.54 3.97 0.31
CA ILE A 125 10.87 3.90 1.75
C ILE A 125 10.66 2.48 2.29
N PHE A 126 9.49 1.89 2.00
CA PHE A 126 9.12 0.58 2.50
C PHE A 126 9.59 -0.57 1.59
N ARG A 127 10.39 -0.32 0.55
CA ARG A 127 10.88 -1.36 -0.38
C ARG A 127 9.77 -2.30 -0.87
N ARG A 128 8.61 -1.72 -1.21
CA ARG A 128 7.43 -2.43 -1.70
C ARG A 128 7.00 -1.88 -3.05
N SER A 129 6.29 -2.70 -3.82
CA SER A 129 5.67 -2.19 -5.04
C SER A 129 4.61 -1.13 -4.69
N GLY A 130 4.42 -0.14 -5.57
CA GLY A 130 3.35 0.86 -5.40
C GLY A 130 1.95 0.24 -5.40
N GLU A 131 1.79 -0.93 -6.01
CA GLU A 131 0.58 -1.74 -5.94
C GLU A 131 0.35 -2.25 -4.51
N SER A 132 1.39 -2.80 -3.86
CA SER A 132 1.33 -3.25 -2.46
C SER A 132 1.02 -2.11 -1.51
N VAL A 133 1.67 -0.95 -1.67
CA VAL A 133 1.41 0.24 -0.85
C VAL A 133 -0.04 0.71 -1.03
N SER A 134 -0.53 0.80 -2.27
CA SER A 134 -1.91 1.18 -2.55
C SER A 134 -2.90 0.19 -1.91
N ARG A 135 -2.69 -1.12 -2.08
CA ARG A 135 -3.54 -2.14 -1.47
C ARG A 135 -3.59 -1.99 0.05
N HIS A 136 -2.44 -1.84 0.70
CA HIS A 136 -2.35 -1.70 2.15
C HIS A 136 -3.07 -0.45 2.64
N PHE A 137 -2.92 0.67 1.93
CA PHE A 137 -3.66 1.89 2.25
C PHE A 137 -5.17 1.66 2.26
N HIS A 138 -5.72 1.02 1.22
CA HIS A 138 -7.16 0.82 1.10
C HIS A 138 -7.72 -0.16 2.15
N ILE A 139 -7.00 -1.25 2.47
CA ILE A 139 -7.46 -2.20 3.48
C ILE A 139 -7.38 -1.61 4.89
N VAL A 140 -6.32 -0.84 5.20
CA VAL A 140 -6.20 -0.14 6.48
C VAL A 140 -7.26 0.95 6.59
N LEU A 141 -7.48 1.73 5.54
CA LEU A 141 -8.54 2.75 5.52
C LEU A 141 -9.91 2.13 5.79
N ARG A 142 -10.22 0.99 5.15
CA ARG A 142 -11.47 0.26 5.41
C ARG A 142 -11.57 -0.18 6.87
N ALA A 143 -10.50 -0.72 7.44
CA ALA A 143 -10.48 -1.15 8.84
C ALA A 143 -10.71 0.04 9.80
N ILE A 144 -10.05 1.18 9.55
CA ILE A 144 -10.25 2.41 10.35
C ILE A 144 -11.68 2.93 10.20
N LEU A 145 -12.23 2.95 8.99
CA LEU A 145 -13.62 3.35 8.76
C LEU A 145 -14.62 2.41 9.46
N GLY A 146 -14.28 1.13 9.63
CA GLY A 146 -15.06 0.21 10.45
C GLY A 146 -15.16 0.61 11.93
N LEU A 147 -14.19 1.39 12.43
CA LEU A 147 -14.19 1.92 13.79
C LEU A 147 -14.99 3.23 13.93
N PHE A 148 -15.50 3.79 12.83
CA PHE A 148 -16.15 5.11 12.80
C PHE A 148 -17.26 5.23 13.85
N GLU A 149 -18.19 4.28 13.89
CA GLU A 149 -19.35 4.30 14.81
C GLU A 149 -18.94 4.27 16.29
N LYS A 150 -17.77 3.74 16.61
CA LYS A 150 -17.26 3.67 17.98
C LYS A 150 -16.74 5.01 18.47
N PHE A 151 -16.07 5.76 17.60
CA PHE A 151 -15.38 6.99 17.95
C PHE A 151 -16.16 8.25 17.60
N ILE A 152 -16.92 8.21 16.51
CA ILE A 152 -17.67 9.34 16.00
C ILE A 152 -19.15 9.06 16.25
N LYS A 153 -19.65 9.65 17.33
CA LYS A 153 -21.09 9.70 17.60
C LYS A 153 -21.63 11.03 17.09
N GLN A 154 -22.41 10.98 16.02
CA GLN A 154 -23.10 12.18 15.56
C GLN A 154 -24.17 12.59 16.59
N PRO A 155 -24.30 13.88 16.90
CA PRO A 155 -25.43 14.35 17.68
C PRO A 155 -26.72 14.03 16.93
N ASP A 156 -27.75 13.60 17.65
CA ASP A 156 -29.08 13.31 17.08
C ASP A 156 -29.88 14.59 16.77
N GLY A 157 -29.33 15.76 17.10
CA GLY A 157 -29.99 17.06 16.95
C GLY A 157 -31.10 17.31 17.97
N SER A 158 -31.33 16.41 18.92
CA SER A 158 -32.39 16.56 19.92
C SER A 158 -31.99 17.50 21.06
N GLN A 159 -30.70 17.66 21.29
CA GLN A 159 -30.14 18.51 22.35
C GLN A 159 -29.43 19.72 21.74
N VAL A 160 -29.87 20.91 22.12
CA VAL A 160 -29.19 22.17 21.80
C VAL A 160 -28.08 22.39 22.83
N PRO A 161 -26.81 22.58 22.43
CA PRO A 161 -25.73 22.89 23.36
C PRO A 161 -26.07 24.10 24.24
N SER A 162 -25.66 24.04 25.51
CA SER A 162 -26.01 25.05 26.52
C SER A 162 -25.59 26.47 26.14
N GLU A 163 -24.48 26.58 25.42
CA GLU A 163 -23.87 27.80 24.88
C GLU A 163 -24.75 28.46 23.81
N ILE A 164 -25.50 27.65 23.06
CA ILE A 164 -26.47 28.11 22.07
C ILE A 164 -27.81 28.38 22.74
N ALA A 165 -28.29 27.45 23.57
CA ALA A 165 -29.57 27.53 24.26
C ALA A 165 -29.70 28.76 25.18
N SER A 166 -28.62 29.12 25.87
CA SER A 166 -28.59 30.26 26.80
C SER A 166 -28.36 31.61 26.12
N SER A 167 -28.01 31.63 24.82
CA SER A 167 -27.66 32.84 24.09
C SER A 167 -28.85 33.32 23.24
N PRO A 168 -29.50 34.46 23.58
CA PRO A 168 -30.56 35.03 22.76
C PRO A 168 -30.09 35.40 21.34
N ARG A 169 -28.78 35.62 21.17
CA ARG A 169 -28.14 35.93 19.89
C ARG A 169 -28.01 34.70 19.00
N PHE A 170 -27.67 33.53 19.57
CA PHE A 170 -27.39 32.33 18.79
C PHE A 170 -28.60 31.40 18.66
N TYR A 171 -29.43 31.32 19.70
CA TYR A 171 -30.56 30.40 19.76
C TYR A 171 -31.51 30.47 18.55
N PRO A 172 -31.96 31.65 18.08
CA PRO A 172 -32.89 31.71 16.95
C PRO A 172 -32.34 31.13 15.64
N TYR A 173 -31.02 31.13 15.47
CA TYR A 173 -30.35 30.71 14.23
C TYR A 173 -29.79 29.29 14.30
N PHE A 174 -29.41 28.82 15.49
CA PHE A 174 -28.66 27.57 15.66
C PHE A 174 -29.38 26.49 16.48
N LYS A 175 -30.63 26.71 16.92
CA LYS A 175 -31.37 25.72 17.73
C LYS A 175 -31.56 24.35 17.04
N ASP A 176 -31.57 24.29 15.72
CA ASP A 176 -31.76 23.04 14.96
C ASP A 176 -30.46 22.58 14.26
N TYR A 177 -29.33 23.22 14.59
CA TYR A 177 -28.04 22.86 14.00
C TYR A 177 -27.40 21.70 14.76
N ILE A 178 -27.11 20.62 14.03
CA ILE A 178 -26.42 19.41 14.54
C ILE A 178 -24.90 19.65 14.68
N GLY A 179 -24.41 20.81 14.23
CA GLY A 179 -23.01 21.25 14.30
C GLY A 179 -22.32 21.25 12.93
N ALA A 180 -21.26 22.05 12.81
CA ALA A 180 -20.28 21.91 11.73
C ALA A 180 -19.16 21.00 12.26
N ILE A 181 -18.98 19.82 11.67
CA ILE A 181 -18.03 18.79 12.14
C ILE A 181 -16.58 19.31 12.11
N ASP A 182 -16.29 20.20 11.19
CA ASP A 182 -15.04 20.94 11.10
C ASP A 182 -15.36 22.21 10.32
N GLY A 183 -14.67 23.33 10.58
CA GLY A 183 -14.82 24.58 9.79
C GLY A 183 -14.28 24.44 8.36
N THR A 184 -14.29 23.23 7.80
CA THR A 184 -13.73 22.87 6.51
C THR A 184 -14.64 23.36 5.39
N HIS A 185 -14.21 24.47 4.80
CA HIS A 185 -14.83 25.04 3.61
C HIS A 185 -14.46 24.23 2.36
N ILE A 186 -15.41 23.45 1.84
CA ILE A 186 -15.29 22.74 0.56
C ILE A 186 -15.63 23.71 -0.58
N ARG A 187 -14.79 23.75 -1.61
CA ARG A 187 -15.04 24.59 -2.80
C ARG A 187 -16.25 24.08 -3.57
N VAL A 188 -17.20 24.98 -3.84
CA VAL A 188 -18.38 24.68 -4.66
C VAL A 188 -18.26 25.35 -6.02
N LYS A 189 -18.62 24.64 -7.09
CA LYS A 189 -18.76 25.20 -8.43
C LYS A 189 -20.23 25.48 -8.69
N VAL A 190 -20.61 26.75 -8.64
CA VAL A 190 -21.98 27.21 -8.88
C VAL A 190 -22.02 28.28 -9.98
N SER A 191 -23.21 28.56 -10.50
CA SER A 191 -23.41 29.63 -11.47
C SER A 191 -23.06 31.00 -10.86
N GLN A 192 -22.73 31.98 -11.70
CA GLN A 192 -22.42 33.34 -11.23
C GLN A 192 -23.61 33.99 -10.50
N ARG A 193 -24.84 33.56 -10.80
CA ARG A 193 -26.08 34.01 -10.15
C ARG A 193 -26.21 33.48 -8.72
N GLU A 194 -25.73 32.27 -8.46
CA GLU A 194 -25.83 31.59 -7.15
C GLU A 194 -24.58 31.80 -6.28
N ALA A 195 -23.44 32.15 -6.89
CA ALA A 195 -22.18 32.41 -6.20
C ALA A 195 -22.28 33.32 -4.96
N PRO A 196 -23.14 34.36 -4.91
CA PRO A 196 -23.30 35.20 -3.71
C PRO A 196 -23.79 34.44 -2.47
N ILE A 197 -24.56 33.36 -2.64
CA ILE A 197 -25.14 32.56 -1.54
C ILE A 197 -24.05 31.75 -0.82
N TYR A 198 -23.01 31.36 -1.57
CA TYR A 198 -21.90 30.52 -1.11
C TYR A 198 -20.65 31.34 -0.78
N ARG A 199 -20.81 32.64 -0.50
CA ARG A 199 -19.69 33.53 -0.20
C ARG A 199 -19.17 33.27 1.22
N GLY A 200 -17.98 32.71 1.32
CA GLY A 200 -17.29 32.46 2.59
C GLY A 200 -16.11 33.40 2.85
N ARG A 201 -15.24 33.01 3.78
CA ARG A 201 -13.94 33.67 4.04
C ARG A 201 -12.96 33.55 2.87
N LYS A 202 -13.19 32.59 1.97
CA LYS A 202 -12.34 32.34 0.80
C LYS A 202 -12.75 33.24 -0.37
N ASP A 203 -11.82 33.45 -1.29
CA ASP A 203 -11.98 34.19 -2.54
C ASP A 203 -12.82 33.43 -3.60
N TYR A 204 -13.23 32.20 -3.29
CA TYR A 204 -14.09 31.37 -4.11
C TYR A 204 -15.34 30.90 -3.34
N PRO A 205 -16.43 30.53 -4.04
CA PRO A 205 -17.61 29.95 -3.41
C PRO A 205 -17.29 28.68 -2.62
N THR A 206 -17.73 28.62 -1.36
CA THR A 206 -17.50 27.48 -0.47
C THR A 206 -18.73 27.12 0.35
N GLN A 207 -18.78 25.88 0.82
CA GLN A 207 -19.78 25.37 1.75
C GLN A 207 -19.07 24.57 2.85
N ASN A 208 -19.61 24.66 4.08
CA ASN A 208 -19.19 23.84 5.23
C ASN A 208 -20.00 22.56 5.28
#